data_AF-A0A9N9IZT3-F1
#
_entry.id   AF-A0A9N9IZT3-F1
#
_cell.length_a   1.000
_cell.length_b   1.000
_cell.length_c   1.000
_cell.angle_alpha   90.00
_cell.angle_beta   90.00
_cell.angle_gamma   90.00
#
_symmetry.space_group_name_H-M   'P 1'
#
loop_
_entity.id
_entity.type
_entity.pdbx_description
1 polymer ?
#
loop_
_entity_poly.entity_id
_entity_poly.type
_entity_poly.pdbx_seq_one_letter_code
_entity_poly.pdbx_strand_id
1 'polypeptide(L)'
;EELHSVITQYKNIIPENLLDDYLTYPKPKHNDLPRRESVHYFNSKIIKAKDAALIASWIDEKNGMPYRFKDMPYKFELIYRASSANFRIDQFHNSCDCQGPTVVIIKVRNSNEIIGGYNPLDWYDNDFIQNKRDIDLFGDTFDDIYDEYDGCKFKETSKSFIFSLSNGTIPKLSRVSYKQKAIALSITKGPCFGCRDLWVECDSSGSSRRSVVGTSSQYCYIRVTDKHTFEIEEYEVFRIKKLSKLSGFVKSMFKKMTGFIKDNEEVQEAQVQEVRGLGM
;
A
#
# COMPACT_ATOMS: atom_id res chain seq x y z
N GLU A 1 -40.39 -13.84 8.66
CA GLU A 1 -41.44 -12.87 9.02
C GLU A 1 -41.22 -11.50 8.37
N GLU A 2 -40.01 -10.91 8.40
CA GLU A 2 -39.71 -9.61 7.77
C GLU A 2 -39.99 -9.54 6.25
N LEU A 3 -39.68 -10.59 5.50
CA LEU A 3 -39.85 -10.59 4.03
C LEU A 3 -41.33 -10.55 3.60
N HIS A 4 -42.22 -11.18 4.37
CA HIS A 4 -43.66 -11.19 4.08
C HIS A 4 -44.28 -9.80 4.28
N SER A 5 -43.78 -9.07 5.28
CA SER A 5 -44.14 -7.67 5.52
C SER A 5 -43.73 -6.77 4.35
N VAL A 6 -42.50 -6.94 3.85
CA VAL A 6 -41.98 -6.18 2.70
C VAL A 6 -42.75 -6.48 1.41
N ILE A 7 -43.02 -7.76 1.11
CA ILE A 7 -43.79 -8.13 -0.10
C ILE A 7 -45.21 -7.54 -0.05
N THR A 8 -45.84 -7.55 1.12
CA THR A 8 -47.19 -6.99 1.29
C THR A 8 -47.19 -5.46 1.12
N GLN A 9 -46.16 -4.78 1.60
CA GLN A 9 -46.02 -3.32 1.51
C GLN A 9 -45.84 -2.81 0.07
N TYR A 10 -45.19 -3.59 -0.80
CA TYR A 10 -44.84 -3.16 -2.17
C TYR A 10 -45.59 -3.91 -3.28
N LYS A 11 -46.64 -4.67 -2.93
CA LYS A 11 -47.40 -5.54 -3.86
C LYS A 11 -47.92 -4.82 -5.11
N ASN A 12 -48.22 -3.52 -5.03
CA ASN A 12 -48.76 -2.73 -6.14
C ASN A 12 -47.68 -2.20 -7.12
N ILE A 13 -46.40 -2.36 -6.79
CA ILE A 13 -45.26 -1.87 -7.58
C ILE A 13 -44.47 -3.04 -8.17
N ILE A 14 -44.65 -4.25 -7.61
CA ILE A 14 -44.00 -5.46 -8.10
C ILE A 14 -44.88 -6.07 -9.20
N PRO A 15 -44.37 -6.23 -10.43
CA PRO A 15 -45.07 -6.93 -11.51
C PRO A 15 -45.47 -8.36 -11.07
N GLU A 16 -46.69 -8.81 -11.43
CA GLU A 16 -47.26 -10.08 -10.93
C GLU A 16 -46.37 -11.30 -11.24
N ASN A 17 -45.70 -11.30 -12.39
CA ASN A 17 -44.77 -12.36 -12.81
C ASN A 17 -43.54 -12.53 -11.89
N LEU A 18 -43.13 -11.48 -11.18
CA LEU A 18 -42.01 -11.51 -10.23
C LEU A 18 -42.39 -12.15 -8.88
N LEU A 19 -43.68 -12.14 -8.52
CA LEU A 19 -44.16 -12.75 -7.28
C LEU A 19 -44.26 -14.28 -7.42
N ASP A 20 -44.74 -14.74 -8.58
CA ASP A 20 -44.94 -16.16 -8.88
C ASP A 20 -43.60 -16.89 -9.06
N ASP A 21 -42.62 -16.26 -9.72
CA ASP A 21 -41.25 -16.77 -9.81
C ASP A 21 -40.63 -16.96 -8.43
N TYR A 22 -40.82 -16.00 -7.51
CA TYR A 22 -40.27 -16.10 -6.16
C TYR A 22 -40.88 -17.25 -5.34
N LEU A 23 -42.19 -17.49 -5.48
CA LEU A 23 -42.89 -18.57 -4.77
C LEU A 23 -42.52 -19.97 -5.28
N THR A 24 -42.03 -20.06 -6.52
CA THR A 24 -41.64 -21.33 -7.16
C THR A 24 -40.15 -21.64 -7.05
N TYR A 25 -39.31 -20.71 -6.58
CA TYR A 25 -37.87 -20.96 -6.42
C TYR A 25 -37.60 -22.06 -5.37
N PRO A 26 -36.94 -23.17 -5.76
CA PRO A 26 -36.57 -24.21 -4.81
C PRO A 26 -35.51 -23.66 -3.84
N LYS A 27 -35.81 -23.73 -2.54
CA LYS A 27 -34.87 -23.32 -1.49
C LYS A 27 -33.58 -24.14 -1.63
N PRO A 28 -32.41 -23.50 -1.80
CA PRO A 28 -31.16 -24.22 -2.01
C PRO A 28 -30.82 -25.07 -0.78
N LYS A 29 -30.57 -26.35 -1.01
CA LYS A 29 -30.00 -27.26 0.00
C LYS A 29 -28.56 -26.83 0.24
N HIS A 30 -28.31 -26.13 1.34
CA HIS A 30 -26.97 -25.72 1.75
C HIS A 30 -26.06 -26.93 1.97
N ASN A 31 -24.79 -26.81 1.53
CA ASN A 31 -23.63 -27.06 2.39
C ASN A 31 -22.28 -26.62 1.80
N ASP A 32 -22.20 -26.26 0.52
CA ASP A 32 -20.94 -25.73 -0.04
C ASP A 32 -20.88 -24.21 0.09
N LEU A 33 -20.26 -23.74 1.18
CA LEU A 33 -19.90 -22.33 1.32
C LEU A 33 -18.78 -22.03 0.31
N PRO A 34 -18.93 -21.01 -0.56
CA PRO A 34 -17.87 -20.64 -1.49
C PRO A 34 -16.59 -20.30 -0.72
N ARG A 35 -15.44 -20.66 -1.30
CA ARG A 35 -14.12 -20.28 -0.78
C ARG A 35 -14.13 -18.78 -0.51
N ARG A 36 -14.00 -18.38 0.76
CA ARG A 36 -13.91 -16.97 1.14
C ARG A 36 -12.56 -16.42 0.69
N GLU A 37 -12.43 -16.09 -0.59
CA GLU A 37 -11.34 -15.25 -1.05
C GLU A 37 -11.46 -13.90 -0.35
N SER A 38 -10.42 -13.51 0.38
CA SER A 38 -10.43 -12.19 1.00
C SER A 38 -10.45 -11.15 -0.11
N VAL A 39 -11.51 -10.35 -0.19
CA VAL A 39 -11.67 -9.23 -1.15
C VAL A 39 -10.49 -8.23 -1.07
N HIS A 40 -9.68 -8.32 -0.01
CA HIS A 40 -8.49 -7.51 0.22
C HIS A 40 -7.27 -8.41 0.50
N TYR A 41 -6.65 -8.94 -0.56
CA TYR A 41 -5.35 -9.61 -0.45
C TYR A 41 -4.27 -8.57 -0.11
N PHE A 42 -3.63 -8.73 1.06
CA PHE A 42 -2.51 -7.88 1.49
C PHE A 42 -1.19 -8.66 1.35
N ASN A 43 -0.40 -8.28 0.35
CA ASN A 43 0.83 -8.98 -0.03
C ASN A 43 2.05 -8.41 0.71
N SER A 44 2.23 -8.80 1.98
CA SER A 44 3.44 -8.51 2.75
C SER A 44 4.00 -9.80 3.36
N LYS A 45 5.32 -9.92 3.36
CA LYS A 45 6.03 -10.98 4.11
C LYS A 45 6.45 -10.51 5.51
N ILE A 46 6.45 -9.20 5.77
CA ILE A 46 6.96 -8.62 7.02
C ILE A 46 5.82 -8.33 8.00
N ILE A 47 4.73 -7.70 7.54
CA ILE A 47 3.64 -7.22 8.40
C ILE A 47 2.30 -7.86 8.05
N LYS A 48 1.34 -7.80 8.99
CA LYS A 48 -0.02 -8.29 8.78
C LYS A 48 -0.98 -7.14 8.44
N ALA A 49 -2.16 -7.50 7.95
CA ALA A 49 -3.24 -6.57 7.63
C ALA A 49 -3.61 -5.61 8.78
N LYS A 50 -3.50 -6.05 10.04
CA LYS A 50 -3.74 -5.21 11.23
C LYS A 50 -2.72 -4.06 11.35
N ASP A 51 -1.46 -4.33 11.00
CA ASP A 51 -0.37 -3.38 11.13
C ASP A 51 -0.48 -2.32 10.01
N ALA A 52 -0.83 -2.77 8.80
CA ALA A 52 -1.18 -1.87 7.70
C ALA A 52 -2.35 -0.94 8.07
N ALA A 53 -3.37 -1.46 8.78
CA ALA A 53 -4.51 -0.66 9.23
C ALA A 53 -4.14 0.37 10.31
N LEU A 54 -3.18 0.03 11.17
CA LEU A 54 -2.58 0.98 12.12
C LEU A 54 -1.84 2.10 11.37
N ILE A 55 -0.96 1.74 10.42
CA ILE A 55 -0.23 2.72 9.60
C ILE A 55 -1.20 3.63 8.82
N ALA A 56 -2.25 3.06 8.22
CA ALA A 56 -3.30 3.82 7.54
C ALA A 56 -3.98 4.85 8.47
N SER A 57 -4.15 4.49 9.74
CA SER A 57 -4.71 5.40 10.75
C SER A 57 -3.74 6.53 11.09
N TRP A 58 -2.44 6.24 11.13
CA TRP A 58 -1.41 7.28 11.26
C TRP A 58 -1.33 8.19 10.04
N ILE A 59 -1.51 7.68 8.81
CA ILE A 59 -1.57 8.53 7.62
C ILE A 59 -2.71 9.57 7.71
N ASP A 60 -3.87 9.17 8.20
CA ASP A 60 -5.05 10.04 8.37
C ASP A 60 -5.02 10.89 9.66
N GLU A 61 -3.97 10.77 10.48
CA GLU A 61 -3.93 11.38 11.83
C GLU A 61 -5.18 11.04 12.66
N LYS A 62 -5.68 9.81 12.48
CA LYS A 62 -6.95 9.39 13.04
C LYS A 62 -6.86 9.29 14.57
N ASN A 63 -7.75 10.00 15.25
CA ASN A 63 -7.93 9.88 16.70
C ASN A 63 -8.67 8.57 17.08
N GLY A 64 -8.25 7.97 18.20
CA GLY A 64 -8.87 6.77 18.78
C GLY A 64 -8.49 5.46 18.10
N MET A 65 -9.43 4.52 18.01
CA MET A 65 -9.17 3.18 17.51
C MET A 65 -8.70 3.18 16.04
N PRO A 66 -7.69 2.38 15.68
CA PRO A 66 -7.26 2.22 14.29
C PRO A 66 -8.38 1.72 13.38
N TYR A 67 -8.20 1.90 12.08
CA TYR A 67 -9.06 1.27 11.08
C TYR A 67 -9.12 -0.25 11.26
N ARG A 68 -10.27 -0.82 10.95
CA ARG A 68 -10.35 -2.24 10.61
C ARG A 68 -9.87 -2.40 9.18
N PHE A 69 -9.23 -3.52 8.88
CA PHE A 69 -8.68 -3.77 7.54
C PHE A 69 -9.71 -3.62 6.41
N LYS A 70 -10.96 -4.08 6.61
CA LYS A 70 -12.06 -3.95 5.64
C LYS A 70 -12.55 -2.51 5.42
N ASP A 71 -12.26 -1.61 6.35
CA ASP A 71 -12.71 -0.21 6.35
C ASP A 71 -11.56 0.74 5.99
N MET A 72 -10.40 0.18 5.61
CA MET A 72 -9.20 0.93 5.29
C MET A 72 -9.43 1.82 4.06
N PRO A 73 -9.17 3.14 4.14
CA PRO A 73 -9.39 4.06 3.02
C PRO A 73 -8.27 4.02 1.97
N TYR A 74 -7.29 3.14 2.14
CA TYR A 74 -6.10 3.03 1.32
C TYR A 74 -5.92 1.61 0.79
N LYS A 75 -5.41 1.50 -0.43
CA LYS A 75 -4.82 0.27 -0.97
C LYS A 75 -3.30 0.37 -0.84
N PHE A 76 -2.72 -0.59 -0.13
CA PHE A 76 -1.28 -0.79 -0.04
C PHE A 76 -0.86 -1.70 -1.20
N GLU A 77 -0.26 -1.11 -2.22
CA GLU A 77 0.20 -1.82 -3.40
C GLU A 77 1.71 -2.05 -3.29
N LEU A 78 2.13 -3.30 -3.11
CA LEU A 78 3.55 -3.63 -3.06
C LEU A 78 4.21 -3.32 -4.41
N ILE A 79 5.19 -2.42 -4.41
CA ILE A 79 5.93 -2.00 -5.61
C ILE A 79 7.40 -2.43 -5.58
N TYR A 80 7.94 -2.74 -4.39
CA TYR A 80 9.30 -3.21 -4.25
C TYR A 80 9.43 -4.17 -3.06
N ARG A 81 10.22 -5.24 -3.27
CA ARG A 81 10.67 -6.16 -2.22
C ARG A 81 12.15 -6.43 -2.43
N ALA A 82 12.94 -6.19 -1.39
CA ALA A 82 14.39 -6.21 -1.51
C ALA A 82 14.93 -7.59 -1.93
N SER A 83 14.43 -8.67 -1.33
CA SER A 83 14.84 -10.03 -1.73
C SER A 83 14.55 -10.36 -3.20
N SER A 84 13.46 -9.84 -3.77
CA SER A 84 13.12 -10.04 -5.19
C SER A 84 14.02 -9.22 -6.13
N ALA A 85 14.57 -8.11 -5.64
CA ALA A 85 15.45 -7.22 -6.37
C ALA A 85 16.94 -7.41 -6.02
N ASN A 86 17.30 -8.47 -5.29
CA ASN A 86 18.65 -8.72 -4.77
C ASN A 86 19.24 -7.53 -3.98
N PHE A 87 18.39 -6.82 -3.23
CA PHE A 87 18.74 -5.65 -2.41
C PHE A 87 19.39 -4.50 -3.19
N ARG A 88 19.18 -4.43 -4.51
CA ARG A 88 19.81 -3.46 -5.39
C ARG A 88 19.17 -2.07 -5.29
N ILE A 89 19.97 -1.04 -5.02
CA ILE A 89 19.51 0.35 -4.96
C ILE A 89 19.01 0.87 -6.32
N ASP A 90 19.63 0.47 -7.43
CA ASP A 90 19.13 0.84 -8.76
C ASP A 90 17.72 0.30 -9.03
N GLN A 91 17.42 -0.90 -8.52
CA GLN A 91 16.09 -1.48 -8.63
C GLN A 91 15.08 -0.78 -7.70
N PHE A 92 15.52 -0.30 -6.53
CA PHE A 92 14.68 0.54 -5.69
C PHE A 92 14.23 1.80 -6.44
N HIS A 93 15.17 2.54 -7.03
CA HIS A 93 14.85 3.76 -7.79
C HIS A 93 13.93 3.49 -8.97
N ASN A 94 14.23 2.46 -9.77
CA ASN A 94 13.39 2.08 -10.91
C ASN A 94 11.94 1.76 -10.50
N SER A 95 11.73 1.20 -9.31
CA SER A 95 10.41 0.80 -8.84
C SER A 95 9.69 1.86 -7.99
N CYS A 96 10.43 2.72 -7.28
CA CYS A 96 9.89 3.56 -6.20
C CYS A 96 9.94 5.06 -6.47
N ASP A 97 10.79 5.52 -7.39
CA ASP A 97 10.79 6.92 -7.79
C ASP A 97 9.50 7.25 -8.55
N CYS A 98 9.03 8.50 -8.42
CA CYS A 98 7.79 8.98 -9.05
C CYS A 98 6.51 8.17 -8.74
N GLN A 99 6.47 7.39 -7.65
CA GLN A 99 5.31 6.57 -7.27
C GLN A 99 4.28 7.26 -6.38
N GLY A 100 4.56 8.49 -5.95
CA GLY A 100 3.78 9.27 -5.02
C GLY A 100 3.93 8.81 -3.57
N PRO A 101 2.86 8.89 -2.76
CA PRO A 101 2.90 8.48 -1.37
C PRO A 101 3.29 7.00 -1.19
N THR A 102 4.28 6.72 -0.34
CA THR A 102 4.79 5.37 -0.10
C THR A 102 4.97 5.07 1.39
N VAL A 103 4.83 3.80 1.75
CA VAL A 103 5.19 3.25 3.05
C VAL A 103 6.33 2.26 2.87
N VAL A 104 7.38 2.41 3.66
CA VAL A 104 8.54 1.53 3.71
C VAL A 104 8.44 0.70 4.99
N ILE A 105 8.61 -0.61 4.87
CA ILE A 105 8.63 -1.57 5.97
C ILE A 105 9.96 -2.30 5.95
N ILE A 106 10.68 -2.29 7.07
CA ILE A 106 12.01 -2.90 7.23
C ILE A 106 11.95 -3.91 8.37
N LYS A 107 12.36 -5.14 8.09
CA LYS A 107 12.61 -6.17 9.10
C LYS A 107 14.09 -6.19 9.44
N VAL A 108 14.41 -5.91 10.70
CA VAL A 108 15.81 -5.88 11.16
C VAL A 108 16.28 -7.30 11.48
N ARG A 109 17.40 -7.71 10.87
CA ARG A 109 17.96 -9.07 11.02
C ARG A 109 18.31 -9.38 12.47
N ASN A 110 18.19 -10.67 12.83
CA ASN A 110 18.50 -11.19 14.16
C ASN A 110 17.73 -10.47 15.28
N SER A 111 16.56 -9.91 14.96
CA SER A 111 15.67 -9.28 15.93
C SER A 111 14.22 -9.39 15.48
N ASN A 112 13.30 -9.17 16.41
CA ASN A 112 11.86 -9.10 16.11
C ASN A 112 11.41 -7.67 15.79
N GLU A 113 12.37 -6.79 15.50
CA GLU A 113 12.14 -5.37 15.28
C GLU A 113 11.69 -5.12 13.84
N ILE A 114 10.52 -4.50 13.70
CA ILE A 114 9.99 -4.03 12.44
C ILE A 114 9.89 -2.51 12.53
N ILE A 115 10.62 -1.81 11.67
CA ILE A 115 10.62 -0.35 11.60
C ILE A 115 10.27 0.10 10.20
N GLY A 116 10.00 1.38 10.02
CA GLY A 116 9.62 1.89 8.73
C GLY A 116 9.29 3.37 8.75
N GLY A 117 8.71 3.82 7.65
CA GLY A 117 8.23 5.19 7.55
C GLY A 117 7.26 5.36 6.40
N TYR A 118 6.55 6.48 6.44
CA TYR A 118 5.63 6.92 5.40
C TYR A 118 6.10 8.25 4.85
N ASN A 119 6.20 8.33 3.52
CA ASN A 119 6.45 9.57 2.81
C ASN A 119 5.23 9.96 1.96
N PRO A 120 4.74 11.20 2.08
CA PRO A 120 3.62 11.71 1.27
C PRO A 120 4.04 12.19 -0.12
N LEU A 121 5.34 12.28 -0.41
CA LEU A 121 5.93 12.79 -1.65
C LEU A 121 6.87 11.75 -2.26
N ASP A 122 7.20 11.94 -3.54
CA ASP A 122 8.15 11.10 -4.27
C ASP A 122 9.57 11.16 -3.68
N TRP A 123 10.23 10.00 -3.67
CA TRP A 123 11.67 9.86 -3.37
C TRP A 123 12.54 10.64 -4.35
N TYR A 124 12.12 10.68 -5.62
CA TYR A 124 12.71 11.46 -6.68
C TYR A 124 11.61 11.77 -7.69
N ASP A 125 11.50 13.02 -8.16
CA ASP A 125 10.50 13.44 -9.13
C ASP A 125 11.12 13.77 -10.50
N ASN A 126 10.28 13.87 -11.52
CA ASN A 126 10.71 14.12 -12.89
C ASN A 126 11.38 15.48 -13.06
N ASP A 127 11.05 16.50 -12.26
CA ASP A 127 11.68 17.82 -12.37
C ASP A 127 13.16 17.72 -11.99
N PHE A 128 13.49 16.92 -10.98
CA PHE A 128 14.89 16.57 -10.68
C PHE A 128 15.53 15.67 -11.76
N ILE A 129 14.78 14.74 -12.38
CA ILE A 129 15.30 13.86 -13.45
C ILE A 129 15.54 14.61 -14.77
N GLN A 130 14.76 15.64 -15.11
CA GLN A 130 15.03 16.45 -16.30
C GLN A 130 16.30 17.27 -16.10
N ASN A 131 16.52 17.81 -14.89
CA ASN A 131 17.80 18.39 -14.50
C ASN A 131 18.95 17.35 -14.47
N LYS A 132 18.65 16.04 -14.50
CA LYS A 132 19.64 14.94 -14.59
C LYS A 132 20.18 14.73 -16.00
N ARG A 133 19.45 15.11 -17.05
CA ARG A 133 19.99 15.05 -18.43
C ARG A 133 21.11 16.07 -18.67
N ASP A 134 21.22 17.08 -17.80
CA ASP A 134 22.36 18.00 -17.74
C ASP A 134 23.48 17.50 -16.80
N ILE A 135 23.24 16.44 -15.99
CA ILE A 135 24.21 15.88 -15.02
C ILE A 135 25.13 14.83 -15.66
N ASP A 136 24.69 14.09 -16.67
CA ASP A 136 25.55 13.16 -17.41
C ASP A 136 26.62 13.88 -18.27
N LEU A 137 26.55 15.22 -18.41
CA LEU A 137 27.53 16.05 -19.13
C LEU A 137 28.61 16.67 -18.23
N PHE A 138 28.46 16.60 -16.90
CA PHE A 138 29.45 17.10 -15.94
C PHE A 138 29.75 16.03 -14.91
N GLY A 139 30.37 14.94 -15.38
CA GLY A 139 31.26 14.18 -14.53
C GLY A 139 32.22 15.15 -13.84
N ASP A 140 32.33 15.01 -12.52
CA ASP A 140 33.38 15.63 -11.69
C ASP A 140 33.18 17.07 -11.19
N THR A 141 31.99 17.69 -11.26
CA THR A 141 31.81 19.03 -10.65
C THR A 141 30.42 19.26 -10.03
N PHE A 142 30.14 18.57 -8.93
CA PHE A 142 28.98 18.91 -8.09
C PHE A 142 29.35 18.97 -6.60
N ASP A 143 30.52 19.54 -6.30
CA ASP A 143 30.99 19.81 -4.94
C ASP A 143 30.68 21.24 -4.43
N ASP A 144 30.20 22.16 -5.27
CA ASP A 144 30.26 23.60 -4.91
C ASP A 144 28.96 24.27 -4.43
N ILE A 145 27.83 23.57 -4.27
CA ILE A 145 26.63 24.16 -3.65
C ILE A 145 25.87 23.13 -2.81
N TYR A 146 26.46 22.62 -1.75
CA TYR A 146 25.69 21.93 -0.72
C TYR A 146 26.09 22.40 0.68
N ASP A 147 25.06 22.81 1.42
CA ASP A 147 25.16 23.05 2.84
C ASP A 147 25.67 21.78 3.54
N GLU A 148 26.62 22.00 4.42
CA GLU A 148 27.58 21.07 5.00
C GLU A 148 26.93 19.81 5.62
N TYR A 149 27.62 18.67 5.49
CA TYR A 149 27.47 17.34 6.17
C TYR A 149 26.86 16.11 5.45
N ASP A 150 26.16 16.19 4.30
CA ASP A 150 25.69 14.93 3.66
C ASP A 150 25.42 14.95 2.14
N GLY A 151 25.64 16.07 1.45
CA GLY A 151 25.48 16.18 -0.01
C GLY A 151 24.07 15.87 -0.55
N CYS A 152 23.06 15.76 0.31
CA CYS A 152 21.69 15.41 -0.07
C CYS A 152 20.83 16.67 -0.18
N LYS A 153 20.04 16.79 -1.26
CA LYS A 153 18.90 17.73 -1.29
C LYS A 153 17.77 17.17 -0.42
N PHE A 154 16.89 18.04 0.07
CA PHE A 154 15.76 17.62 0.90
C PHE A 154 14.43 18.14 0.36
N LYS A 155 13.35 17.39 0.63
CA LYS A 155 11.98 17.84 0.43
C LYS A 155 11.33 18.16 1.76
N GLU A 156 10.64 19.30 1.78
CA GLU A 156 9.87 19.73 2.94
C GLU A 156 8.52 19.02 3.02
N THR A 157 8.17 18.48 4.19
CA THR A 157 6.80 18.05 4.48
C THR A 157 6.55 17.92 5.98
N SER A 158 5.30 18.13 6.39
CA SER A 158 4.84 17.85 7.76
C SER A 158 4.17 16.49 7.93
N LYS A 159 3.87 15.80 6.83
CA LYS A 159 3.03 14.58 6.85
C LYS A 159 3.87 13.30 6.88
N SER A 160 5.19 13.41 6.69
CA SER A 160 6.11 12.29 6.83
C SER A 160 6.24 11.85 8.30
N PHE A 161 6.43 10.55 8.49
CA PHE A 161 6.70 9.96 9.80
C PHE A 161 7.49 8.66 9.67
N ILE A 162 8.26 8.35 10.71
CA ILE A 162 8.87 7.03 10.91
C ILE A 162 8.19 6.32 12.07
N PHE A 163 8.28 5.00 12.12
CA PHE A 163 7.63 4.20 13.15
C PHE A 163 8.40 2.92 13.48
N SER A 164 8.06 2.36 14.62
CA SER A 164 8.43 1.00 15.03
C SER A 164 7.17 0.22 15.37
N LEU A 165 6.99 -0.91 14.69
CA LEU A 165 5.99 -1.91 14.99
C LEU A 165 6.64 -2.96 15.87
N SER A 166 6.19 -3.05 17.11
CA SER A 166 6.74 -3.98 18.08
C SER A 166 5.94 -5.26 18.14
N ASN A 167 6.65 -6.39 18.17
CA ASN A 167 6.07 -7.70 18.43
C ASN A 167 6.01 -7.96 19.95
N GLY A 168 5.23 -7.16 20.68
CA GLY A 168 5.02 -7.32 22.13
C GLY A 168 5.12 -6.06 23.00
N THR A 169 5.42 -4.88 22.43
CA THR A 169 5.36 -3.59 23.14
C THR A 169 4.41 -2.63 22.42
N ILE A 170 4.27 -1.40 22.93
CA ILE A 170 3.43 -0.37 22.31
C ILE A 170 4.12 0.12 21.03
N PRO A 171 3.43 0.11 19.86
CA PRO A 171 3.98 0.67 18.63
C PRO A 171 4.38 2.13 18.81
N LYS A 172 5.54 2.51 18.27
CA LYS A 172 6.06 3.89 18.33
C LYS A 172 5.80 4.60 17.01
N LEU A 173 5.28 5.81 17.08
CA LEU A 173 5.11 6.72 15.95
C LEU A 173 5.95 7.97 16.19
N SER A 174 6.75 8.36 15.21
CA SER A 174 7.57 9.56 15.25
C SER A 174 7.25 10.45 14.06
N ARG A 175 6.55 11.55 14.31
CA ARG A 175 6.27 12.59 13.31
C ARG A 175 7.51 13.45 13.11
N VAL A 176 7.67 13.99 11.91
CA VAL A 176 8.72 14.94 11.62
C VAL A 176 8.61 16.20 12.51
N SER A 177 9.71 16.57 13.16
CA SER A 177 9.86 17.82 13.93
C SER A 177 10.41 18.93 13.04
N TYR A 178 11.46 18.64 12.26
CA TYR A 178 12.11 19.57 11.36
C TYR A 178 11.75 19.28 9.90
N LYS A 179 10.71 19.96 9.43
CA LYS A 179 10.01 19.65 8.17
C LYS A 179 10.87 19.88 6.94
N GLN A 180 11.76 20.88 6.96
CA GLN A 180 12.59 21.29 5.82
C GLN A 180 13.53 20.18 5.35
N LYS A 181 13.93 19.28 6.26
CA LYS A 181 14.80 18.13 5.97
C LYS A 181 14.06 16.79 6.11
N ALA A 182 12.74 16.77 5.94
CA ALA A 182 11.91 15.58 6.20
C ALA A 182 12.26 14.37 5.34
N ILE A 183 12.55 14.58 4.04
CA ILE A 183 12.85 13.52 3.08
C ILE A 183 14.14 13.88 2.38
N ALA A 184 15.16 13.02 2.46
CA ALA A 184 16.41 13.24 1.75
C ALA A 184 16.33 12.63 0.35
N LEU A 185 16.82 13.37 -0.64
CA LEU A 185 16.93 12.96 -2.03
C LEU A 185 18.33 12.40 -2.25
N SER A 186 18.41 11.13 -2.64
CA SER A 186 19.64 10.47 -3.01
C SER A 186 19.37 9.56 -4.19
N ILE A 187 20.30 9.53 -5.15
CA ILE A 187 20.26 8.61 -6.30
C ILE A 187 21.12 7.34 -6.06
N THR A 188 21.85 7.32 -4.95
CA THR A 188 22.81 6.25 -4.59
C THR A 188 22.39 5.48 -3.34
N LYS A 189 21.29 5.88 -2.70
CA LYS A 189 20.75 5.27 -1.48
C LYS A 189 19.30 4.83 -1.72
N GLY A 190 18.81 3.93 -0.89
CA GLY A 190 17.43 3.48 -0.91
C GLY A 190 16.49 4.52 -0.27
N PRO A 191 15.46 4.06 0.48
CA PRO A 191 14.65 4.97 1.29
C PRO A 191 15.48 5.81 2.26
N CYS A 192 15.30 7.13 2.23
CA CYS A 192 16.00 8.07 3.10
C CYS A 192 15.03 9.03 3.82
N PHE A 193 14.64 8.68 5.05
CA PHE A 193 13.87 9.57 5.92
C PHE A 193 14.80 10.49 6.70
N GLY A 194 14.54 11.79 6.65
CA GLY A 194 15.26 12.76 7.45
C GLY A 194 16.72 12.91 7.08
N CYS A 195 17.50 13.47 8.00
CA CYS A 195 18.95 13.63 7.90
C CYS A 195 19.62 12.44 8.59
N ARG A 196 19.60 11.28 7.92
CA ARG A 196 20.00 9.94 8.44
C ARG A 196 19.10 9.36 9.53
N ASP A 197 17.92 9.92 9.75
CA ASP A 197 17.00 9.43 10.79
C ASP A 197 16.57 7.97 10.57
N LEU A 198 16.33 7.58 9.31
CA LEU A 198 16.17 6.19 8.90
C LEU A 198 16.51 6.03 7.42
N TRP A 199 17.70 5.53 7.12
CA TRP A 199 18.18 5.35 5.75
C TRP A 199 18.47 3.88 5.44
N VAL A 200 18.34 3.50 4.18
CA VAL A 200 18.86 2.24 3.64
C VAL A 200 19.96 2.58 2.65
N GLU A 201 21.16 2.07 2.85
CA GLU A 201 22.32 2.38 2.02
C GLU A 201 23.19 1.15 1.77
N CYS A 202 24.06 1.22 0.74
CA CYS A 202 24.99 0.16 0.43
C CYS A 202 25.98 -0.04 1.58
N ASP A 203 26.24 -1.30 1.91
CA ASP A 203 27.25 -1.64 2.89
C ASP A 203 28.64 -1.33 2.35
N SER A 204 29.30 -0.35 2.98
CA SER A 204 30.64 0.09 2.60
C SER A 204 31.75 -0.73 3.27
N SER A 205 31.40 -1.71 4.13
CA SER A 205 32.37 -2.45 4.96
C SER A 205 33.08 -3.64 4.29
N GLY A 206 32.89 -3.83 2.98
CA GLY A 206 33.80 -4.64 2.15
C GLY A 206 33.39 -6.08 1.82
N SER A 207 32.21 -6.53 2.22
CA SER A 207 31.71 -7.88 1.94
C SER A 207 30.55 -7.88 0.94
N SER A 208 30.89 -7.97 -0.36
CA SER A 208 29.97 -8.03 -1.51
C SER A 208 29.24 -6.71 -1.83
N ARG A 209 29.36 -6.24 -3.07
CA ARG A 209 28.71 -5.03 -3.63
C ARG A 209 27.17 -5.08 -3.69
N ARG A 210 26.53 -5.94 -2.89
CA ARG A 210 25.07 -6.22 -2.93
C ARG A 210 24.43 -6.31 -1.53
N SER A 211 25.16 -6.12 -0.44
CA SER A 211 24.52 -5.96 0.88
C SER A 211 24.11 -4.50 1.09
N VAL A 212 22.96 -4.31 1.73
CA VAL A 212 22.51 -3.01 2.22
C VAL A 212 22.38 -3.08 3.73
N VAL A 213 22.64 -1.95 4.37
CA VAL A 213 22.46 -1.74 5.80
C VAL A 213 21.43 -0.66 6.02
N GLY A 214 20.82 -0.68 7.20
CA GLY A 214 20.01 0.42 7.66
C GLY A 214 20.80 1.27 8.66
N THR A 215 20.62 2.59 8.60
CA THR A 215 21.18 3.52 9.58
C THR A 215 20.09 4.37 10.20
N SER A 216 20.23 4.69 11.48
CA SER A 216 19.31 5.55 12.21
C SER A 216 20.05 6.50 13.15
N SER A 217 19.84 7.79 12.92
CA SER A 217 20.22 8.89 13.81
C SER A 217 18.95 9.60 14.31
N GLN A 218 19.12 10.66 15.09
CA GLN A 218 18.02 11.54 15.47
C GLN A 218 18.36 12.96 15.03
N TYR A 219 17.55 13.50 14.14
CA TYR A 219 17.62 14.88 13.68
C TYR A 219 16.21 15.42 13.38
N CYS A 220 15.57 14.93 12.32
CA CYS A 220 14.23 15.35 11.91
C CYS A 220 13.11 14.56 12.61
N TYR A 221 13.43 13.40 13.19
CA TYR A 221 12.48 12.50 13.81
C TYR A 221 13.03 12.00 15.16
N ILE A 222 12.15 11.73 16.11
CA ILE A 222 12.50 10.96 17.31
C ILE A 222 12.86 9.53 16.89
N ARG A 223 13.96 9.00 17.44
CA ARG A 223 14.50 7.67 17.12
C ARG A 223 13.48 6.55 17.39
N VAL A 224 13.32 5.63 16.44
CA VAL A 224 12.38 4.49 16.53
C VAL A 224 13.05 3.15 16.84
N THR A 225 14.38 3.10 16.73
CA THR A 225 15.25 1.97 17.10
C THR A 225 16.37 2.47 18.01
N ASP A 226 17.02 1.60 18.77
CA ASP A 226 18.21 1.97 19.56
C ASP A 226 19.53 1.74 18.81
N LYS A 227 19.47 1.14 17.62
CA LYS A 227 20.63 0.83 16.78
C LYS A 227 20.99 2.00 15.87
N HIS A 228 22.26 2.38 15.84
CA HIS A 228 22.76 3.37 14.86
C HIS A 228 22.92 2.78 13.47
N THR A 229 23.41 1.55 13.37
CA THR A 229 23.50 0.78 12.14
C THR A 229 22.94 -0.62 12.42
N PHE A 230 22.23 -1.20 11.46
CA PHE A 230 21.63 -2.51 11.59
C PHE A 230 21.55 -3.26 10.26
N GLU A 231 21.67 -4.58 10.33
CA GLU A 231 21.51 -5.45 9.18
C GLU A 231 20.03 -5.61 8.82
N ILE A 232 19.73 -5.56 7.52
CA ILE A 232 18.37 -5.71 7.02
C ILE A 232 18.14 -7.19 6.65
N GLU A 233 17.06 -7.76 7.17
CA GLU A 233 16.61 -9.10 6.77
C GLU A 233 15.80 -9.04 5.47
N GLU A 234 14.88 -8.07 5.40
CA GLU A 234 14.01 -7.79 4.26
C GLU A 234 13.50 -6.35 4.38
N TYR A 235 13.22 -5.70 3.25
CA TYR A 235 12.39 -4.50 3.25
C TYR A 235 11.43 -4.48 2.07
N GLU A 236 10.23 -3.95 2.32
CA GLU A 236 9.13 -3.84 1.37
C GLU A 236 8.70 -2.38 1.25
N VAL A 237 8.35 -1.95 0.03
CA VAL A 237 7.82 -0.62 -0.24
C VAL A 237 6.44 -0.75 -0.86
N PHE A 238 5.48 -0.04 -0.29
CA PHE A 238 4.09 -0.01 -0.72
C PHE A 238 3.75 1.38 -1.24
N ARG A 239 3.23 1.45 -2.47
CA ARG A 239 2.54 2.64 -2.96
C ARG A 239 1.17 2.73 -2.27
N ILE A 240 0.83 3.92 -1.79
CA ILE A 240 -0.42 4.18 -1.09
C ILE A 240 -1.41 4.85 -2.05
N LYS A 241 -2.47 4.13 -2.40
CA LYS A 241 -3.57 4.65 -3.23
C LYS A 241 -4.81 4.87 -2.38
N LYS A 242 -5.33 6.09 -2.33
CA LYS A 242 -6.62 6.38 -1.69
C LYS A 242 -7.73 5.71 -2.48
N LEU A 243 -8.52 4.88 -1.81
CA LEU A 243 -9.70 4.26 -2.41
C LEU A 243 -10.80 5.32 -2.46
N SER A 244 -11.36 5.55 -3.65
CA SER A 244 -12.55 6.38 -3.77
C SER A 244 -13.67 5.76 -2.95
N LYS A 245 -14.24 6.53 -2.01
CA LYS A 245 -15.44 6.12 -1.27
C LYS A 245 -16.63 6.19 -2.22
N LEU A 246 -16.79 5.20 -3.09
CA LEU A 246 -18.12 4.88 -3.61
C LEU A 246 -18.96 4.54 -2.39
N SER A 247 -20.04 5.29 -2.16
CA SER A 247 -20.94 5.02 -1.05
C SER A 247 -21.39 3.56 -1.10
N GLY A 248 -21.69 2.95 0.06
CA GLY A 248 -22.16 1.56 0.10
C GLY A 248 -23.37 1.32 -0.82
N PHE A 249 -24.20 2.36 -0.99
CA PHE A 249 -25.28 2.40 -1.95
C PHE A 249 -24.80 2.22 -3.41
N VAL A 250 -23.80 3.00 -3.83
CA VAL A 250 -23.28 2.91 -5.20
C VAL A 250 -22.54 1.59 -5.45
N LYS A 251 -21.79 1.07 -4.46
CA LYS A 251 -21.19 -0.28 -4.56
C LYS A 251 -22.25 -1.39 -4.68
N SER A 252 -23.35 -1.27 -3.94
CA SER A 252 -24.48 -2.19 -4.01
C SER A 252 -25.19 -2.12 -5.36
N MET A 253 -25.38 -0.91 -5.89
CA MET A 253 -25.98 -0.67 -7.21
C MET A 253 -25.14 -1.30 -8.33
N PHE A 254 -23.82 -1.05 -8.36
CA PHE A 254 -22.93 -1.67 -9.36
C PHE A 254 -22.92 -3.20 -9.28
N LYS A 255 -22.89 -3.77 -8.07
CA LYS A 255 -22.91 -5.23 -7.89
C LYS A 255 -24.21 -5.86 -8.42
N LYS A 256 -25.36 -5.20 -8.22
CA LYS A 256 -26.65 -5.64 -8.78
C LYS A 256 -26.64 -5.57 -10.31
N MET A 257 -26.19 -4.45 -10.90
CA MET A 257 -26.12 -4.31 -12.36
C MET A 257 -25.22 -5.36 -13.03
N THR A 258 -24.04 -5.63 -12.46
CA THR A 258 -23.14 -6.65 -13.03
C THR A 258 -23.69 -8.07 -12.93
N GLY A 259 -24.52 -8.37 -11.91
CA GLY A 259 -25.23 -9.65 -11.83
C GLY A 259 -26.25 -9.81 -12.94
N PHE A 260 -27.11 -8.80 -13.14
CA PHE A 260 -28.12 -8.79 -14.20
C PHE A 260 -27.55 -8.93 -15.61
N ILE A 261 -26.40 -8.33 -15.89
CA ILE A 261 -25.76 -8.46 -17.21
C ILE A 261 -25.29 -9.89 -17.43
N LYS A 262 -24.67 -10.50 -16.41
CA LYS A 262 -24.14 -11.85 -16.50
C LYS A 262 -25.25 -12.91 -16.65
N ASP A 263 -26.34 -12.74 -15.91
CA ASP A 263 -27.50 -13.62 -16.00
C ASP A 263 -28.16 -13.53 -17.39
N ASN A 264 -28.19 -12.34 -18.01
CA ASN A 264 -28.72 -12.17 -19.36
C ASN A 264 -27.80 -12.76 -20.44
N GLU A 265 -26.48 -12.68 -20.28
CA GLU A 265 -25.52 -13.32 -21.19
C GLU A 265 -25.62 -14.85 -21.12
N GLU A 266 -25.73 -15.42 -19.92
CA GLU A 266 -25.90 -16.88 -19.74
C GLU A 266 -27.23 -17.38 -20.34
N VAL A 267 -28.32 -16.61 -20.22
CA VAL A 267 -29.61 -16.94 -20.85
C VAL A 267 -29.54 -16.84 -22.38
N GLN A 268 -28.85 -15.83 -22.92
CA GLN A 268 -28.65 -15.71 -24.38
C GLN A 268 -27.77 -16.83 -24.93
N GLU A 269 -26.70 -17.22 -24.24
CA GLU A 269 -25.85 -18.34 -24.64
C GLU A 269 -26.62 -19.68 -24.58
N ALA A 270 -27.44 -19.90 -23.56
CA ALA A 270 -28.29 -21.09 -23.45
C ALA A 270 -29.29 -21.18 -24.62
N GLN A 271 -29.95 -20.07 -24.97
CA GLN A 271 -30.88 -20.02 -26.11
C GLN A 271 -30.18 -20.27 -27.45
N VAL A 272 -28.96 -19.76 -27.63
CA VAL A 272 -28.16 -19.97 -28.85
C VAL A 272 -27.69 -21.43 -28.97
N GLN A 273 -27.37 -22.10 -27.86
CA GLN A 273 -27.00 -23.52 -27.87
C GLN A 273 -28.20 -24.44 -28.15
N GLU A 274 -29.37 -24.10 -27.64
CA GLU A 274 -30.60 -24.87 -27.85
C GLU A 274 -31.06 -24.84 -29.32
N VAL A 275 -30.96 -23.66 -29.97
CA VAL A 275 -31.22 -23.52 -31.42
C VAL A 275 -30.21 -24.28 -32.28
N ARG A 276 -28.94 -24.39 -31.84
CA ARG A 276 -27.92 -25.18 -32.55
C ARG A 276 -28.07 -26.69 -32.34
N GLY A 277 -28.63 -27.13 -31.21
CA GLY A 277 -28.91 -28.54 -30.92
C GLY A 277 -30.13 -29.10 -31.65
N LEU A 278 -31.11 -28.25 -31.99
CA LEU A 278 -32.31 -28.62 -32.74
C LEU A 278 -32.11 -28.66 -34.27
N GLY A 279 -30.90 -28.33 -34.74
CA GLY A 279 -30.52 -28.31 -36.16
C GLY A 279 -29.72 -29.53 -36.64
N MET A 280 -29.62 -30.61 -35.85
CA MET A 280 -29.00 -31.89 -36.24
C MET A 280 -30.04 -33.01 -36.32
#